data_AF-A0A8X6YJH4-F1
#
_entry.id   AF-A0A8X6YJH4-F1
#
_cell.length_a   1.000
_cell.length_b   1.000
_cell.length_c   1.000
_cell.angle_alpha   90.00
_cell.angle_beta   90.00
_cell.angle_gamma   90.00
#
_symmetry.space_group_name_H-M   'P 1'
#
loop_
_entity.id
_entity.type
_entity.pdbx_description
1 polymer ?
#
loop_
_entity_poly.entity_id
_entity_poly.type
_entity_poly.pdbx_seq_one_letter_code
_entity_poly.pdbx_strand_id
1 'polypeptide(L)'
;MIVYHVKLTVRKLKAKARVAPLKDISIPRLELLSCTLGTRLAASVKNDLNLPDVRIYYLTDSMTALAWIQRTRDWGVFVFNRVKEIRNLSDVSSWEHVPSE
;
A
#
# COMPACT_ATOMS: atom_id res chain seq x y z
N MET A 1 5.17 19.19 -36.98
CA MET A 1 5.20 18.77 -35.56
C MET A 1 3.94 17.95 -35.30
N ILE A 2 4.07 16.63 -35.19
CA ILE A 2 2.92 15.72 -34.95
C ILE A 2 2.74 15.62 -33.44
N VAL A 3 1.65 16.16 -32.91
CA VAL A 3 1.30 16.05 -31.49
C VAL A 3 0.51 14.76 -31.31
N TYR A 4 1.13 13.73 -30.75
CA TYR A 4 0.42 12.50 -30.39
C TYR A 4 -0.42 12.76 -29.14
N HIS A 5 -1.75 12.57 -29.24
CA HIS A 5 -2.63 12.57 -28.09
C HIS A 5 -2.62 11.18 -27.45
N VAL A 6 -1.99 11.05 -26.27
CA VAL A 6 -2.06 9.83 -25.47
C VAL A 6 -3.35 9.88 -24.65
N LYS A 7 -4.29 8.96 -24.92
CA LYS A 7 -5.52 8.83 -24.15
C LYS A 7 -5.26 7.98 -22.90
N LEU A 8 -5.35 8.59 -21.71
CA LEU A 8 -5.27 7.88 -20.43
C LEU A 8 -6.66 7.40 -20.01
N THR A 9 -6.77 6.14 -19.58
CA THR A 9 -8.02 5.58 -19.03
C THR A 9 -7.77 5.09 -17.62
N VAL A 10 -8.60 5.53 -16.68
CA VAL A 10 -8.56 5.10 -15.28
C VAL A 10 -9.81 4.28 -14.98
N ARG A 11 -9.63 3.14 -14.30
CA ARG A 11 -10.74 2.28 -13.87
C ARG A 11 -10.54 1.85 -12.42
N LYS A 12 -11.60 1.90 -11.63
CA LYS A 12 -11.62 1.32 -10.29
C LYS A 12 -11.87 -0.18 -10.39
N LEU A 13 -10.92 -0.98 -9.93
CA LEU A 13 -11.02 -2.44 -9.99
C LEU A 13 -11.63 -3.04 -8.72
N LYS A 14 -11.18 -2.58 -7.54
CA LYS A 14 -11.61 -3.12 -6.25
C LYS A 14 -11.41 -2.07 -5.16
N ALA A 15 -12.25 -2.11 -4.14
CA ALA A 15 -12.09 -1.32 -2.92
C ALA A 15 -12.38 -2.19 -1.70
N LYS A 16 -11.66 -1.95 -0.62
CA LYS A 16 -11.87 -2.64 0.65
C LYS A 16 -11.60 -1.69 1.80
N ALA A 17 -12.58 -1.57 2.69
CA ALA A 17 -12.47 -0.81 3.92
C ALA A 17 -12.61 -1.75 5.12
N ARG A 18 -12.07 -1.35 6.27
CA ARG A 18 -12.19 -2.08 7.54
C ARG A 18 -12.45 -1.09 8.66
N VAL A 19 -13.46 -1.36 9.48
CA VAL A 19 -13.74 -0.59 10.69
C VAL A 19 -12.59 -0.78 11.68
N ALA A 20 -12.20 0.30 12.35
CA ALA A 20 -11.16 0.27 13.37
C ALA A 20 -11.50 -0.77 14.46
N PRO A 21 -10.53 -1.57 14.93
CA PRO A 21 -10.76 -2.50 16.02
C PRO A 21 -11.23 -1.78 17.29
N LEU A 22 -12.08 -2.44 18.08
CA LEU A 22 -12.54 -1.92 19.39
C LEU A 22 -11.40 -1.81 20.43
N LYS A 23 -10.28 -2.49 20.19
CA LYS A 23 -9.09 -2.38 21.02
C LYS A 23 -8.34 -1.11 20.67
N ASP A 24 -7.86 -0.40 21.70
CA ASP A 24 -7.03 0.78 21.53
C ASP A 24 -5.77 0.45 20.71
N ILE A 25 -5.71 1.03 19.51
CA ILE A 25 -4.59 0.96 18.59
C ILE A 25 -4.28 2.39 18.18
N SER A 26 -3.00 2.75 18.21
CA SER A 26 -2.56 4.09 17.81
C SER A 26 -2.83 4.36 16.32
N ILE A 27 -3.02 5.64 15.98
CA ILE A 27 -3.22 6.08 14.58
C ILE A 27 -2.13 5.53 13.65
N PRO A 28 -0.82 5.61 13.96
CA PRO A 28 0.22 5.02 13.11
C PRO A 28 0.05 3.52 12.84
N ARG A 29 -0.43 2.76 13.82
CA ARG A 29 -0.68 1.33 13.65
C ARG A 29 -1.92 1.07 12.80
N LEU A 30 -2.94 1.94 12.83
CA LEU A 30 -4.10 1.87 11.93
C LEU A 30 -3.69 2.21 10.48
N GLU A 31 -2.83 3.19 10.29
CA GLU A 31 -2.27 3.55 8.98
C GLU A 31 -1.45 2.39 8.39
N LEU A 32 -0.61 1.74 9.20
CA LEU A 32 0.14 0.55 8.79
C LEU A 32 -0.77 -0.65 8.48
N LEU A 33 -1.88 -0.81 9.20
CA LEU A 33 -2.90 -1.82 8.88
C LEU A 33 -3.59 -1.53 7.55
N SER A 34 -3.84 -0.26 7.25
CA SER A 34 -4.41 0.17 5.98
C SER A 34 -3.46 -0.13 4.83
N CYS A 35 -2.16 0.13 5.01
CA CYS A 35 -1.11 -0.27 4.06
C CYS A 35 -1.12 -1.79 3.83
N THR A 36 -1.15 -2.58 4.91
CA THR A 36 -1.22 -4.05 4.84
C THR A 36 -2.44 -4.53 4.05
N LEU A 37 -3.60 -3.92 4.28
CA LEU A 37 -4.84 -4.24 3.57
C LEU A 37 -4.73 -3.90 2.08
N GLY A 38 -4.14 -2.74 1.76
CA GLY A 38 -3.88 -2.31 0.39
C GLY A 38 -2.98 -3.29 -0.37
N THR A 39 -1.90 -3.77 0.24
CA THR A 39 -1.00 -4.76 -0.37
C THR A 39 -1.69 -6.08 -0.66
N ARG A 40 -2.48 -6.59 0.28
CA ARG A 40 -3.30 -7.80 0.07
C ARG A 40 -4.31 -7.61 -1.05
N LEU A 41 -4.93 -6.43 -1.14
CA LEU A 41 -5.91 -6.11 -2.17
C LEU A 41 -5.25 -6.09 -3.56
N ALA A 42 -4.09 -5.45 -3.68
CA ALA A 42 -3.33 -5.41 -4.92
C ALA A 42 -2.89 -6.81 -5.36
N ALA A 43 -2.39 -7.64 -4.44
CA ALA A 43 -2.05 -9.04 -4.73
C ALA A 43 -3.25 -9.85 -5.21
N SER A 44 -4.42 -9.69 -4.56
CA SER A 44 -5.66 -10.32 -5.01
C SER A 44 -6.06 -9.87 -6.40
N VAL A 45 -6.05 -8.56 -6.70
CA VAL A 45 -6.40 -8.05 -8.04
C VAL A 45 -5.42 -8.54 -9.10
N LYS A 46 -4.12 -8.56 -8.79
CA LYS A 46 -3.08 -9.06 -9.69
C LYS A 46 -3.32 -10.52 -10.08
N ASN A 47 -3.68 -11.34 -9.10
CA ASN A 47 -3.99 -12.76 -9.30
C ASN A 47 -5.33 -12.95 -10.04
N ASP A 48 -6.39 -12.27 -9.59
CA ASP A 48 -7.75 -12.37 -10.15
C ASP A 48 -7.78 -11.98 -11.65
N LEU A 49 -6.89 -11.06 -12.07
CA LEU A 49 -6.79 -10.58 -13.45
C LEU A 49 -5.63 -11.20 -14.25
N ASN A 50 -4.86 -12.12 -13.66
CA ASN A 50 -3.68 -12.75 -14.27
C ASN A 50 -2.69 -11.72 -14.87
N LEU A 51 -2.26 -10.74 -14.06
CA LEU A 51 -1.37 -9.65 -14.48
C LEU A 51 0.04 -9.79 -13.85
N PRO A 52 0.86 -10.78 -14.23
CA PRO A 52 2.14 -11.06 -13.55
C PRO A 52 3.15 -9.89 -13.63
N ASP A 53 3.15 -9.13 -14.71
CA ASP A 53 4.17 -8.11 -15.01
C ASP A 53 3.66 -6.67 -14.90
N VAL A 54 2.48 -6.46 -14.30
CA VAL A 54 1.96 -5.11 -14.08
C VAL A 54 2.78 -4.39 -13.02
N ARG A 55 3.18 -3.16 -13.31
CA ARG A 55 3.79 -2.28 -12.32
C ARG A 55 2.72 -1.80 -11.34
N ILE A 56 3.00 -1.92 -10.04
CA ILE A 56 2.09 -1.51 -8.97
C ILE A 56 2.75 -0.38 -8.18
N TYR A 57 1.98 0.67 -7.91
CA TYR A 57 2.38 1.77 -7.04
C TYR A 57 1.48 1.75 -5.80
N TYR A 58 2.08 1.90 -4.62
CA TYR A 58 1.40 1.97 -3.33
C TYR A 58 1.56 3.38 -2.78
N LEU A 59 0.44 4.07 -2.55
CA LEU A 59 0.42 5.45 -2.08
C LEU A 59 -0.16 5.51 -0.66
N THR A 60 0.47 6.26 0.22
CA THR A 60 -0.04 6.57 1.57
C THR A 60 0.30 8.00 1.96
N ASP A 61 -0.62 8.64 2.69
CA ASP A 61 -0.47 9.94 3.33
C ASP A 61 0.22 9.85 4.70
N SER A 62 0.41 8.63 5.23
CA SER A 62 1.14 8.43 6.48
C SER A 62 2.64 8.36 6.25
N MET A 63 3.33 9.46 6.53
CA MET A 63 4.80 9.47 6.59
C MET A 63 5.35 8.46 7.60
N THR A 64 4.63 8.17 8.69
CA THR A 64 5.06 7.21 9.71
C THR A 64 4.98 5.78 9.19
N ALA A 65 3.85 5.38 8.59
CA ALA A 65 3.71 4.07 7.99
C ALA A 65 4.71 3.87 6.84
N LEU A 66 4.89 4.89 6.00
CA LEU A 66 5.87 4.87 4.91
C LEU A 66 7.30 4.67 5.46
N ALA A 67 7.69 5.41 6.49
CA ALA A 67 9.01 5.26 7.11
C ALA A 67 9.24 3.86 7.70
N TRP A 68 8.22 3.24 8.30
CA TRP A 68 8.31 1.85 8.77
C TRP A 68 8.47 0.86 7.62
N ILE A 69 7.78 1.07 6.50
CA ILE A 69 7.86 0.22 5.30
C ILE A 69 9.23 0.35 4.63
N GLN A 70 9.79 1.57 4.56
CA GLN A 70 11.05 1.84 3.84
C GLN A 70 12.32 1.55 4.66
N ARG A 71 12.27 1.66 5.98
CA ARG A 71 13.47 1.55 6.84
C ARG A 71 13.56 0.21 7.55
N THR A 72 14.77 -0.30 7.72
CA THR A 72 15.03 -1.48 8.56
C THR A 72 15.54 -1.01 9.92
N ARG A 73 14.77 -1.31 10.98
CA ARG A 73 15.10 -1.05 12.39
C ARG A 73 14.44 -2.10 13.28
N ASP A 74 14.83 -2.12 14.54
CA ASP A 74 14.20 -2.95 15.56
C ASP A 74 12.85 -2.37 15.98
N TRP A 75 11.83 -2.73 15.22
CA TRP A 75 10.46 -2.36 15.52
C TRP A 75 9.83 -3.34 16.51
N GLY A 76 8.91 -2.85 17.34
CA GLY A 76 8.07 -3.74 18.16
C GLY A 76 7.29 -4.75 17.30
N VAL A 77 7.01 -5.92 17.88
CA VAL A 77 6.44 -7.11 17.21
C VAL A 77 5.27 -6.80 16.27
N PHE A 78 4.36 -5.90 16.66
CA PHE A 78 3.23 -5.50 15.82
C PHE A 78 3.69 -4.89 14.49
N VAL A 79 4.56 -3.88 14.54
CA VAL A 79 5.05 -3.16 13.36
C VAL A 79 5.91 -4.08 12.53
N PHE A 80 6.82 -4.83 13.17
CA PHE A 80 7.68 -5.80 12.51
C PHE A 80 6.89 -6.81 11.67
N ASN A 81 5.86 -7.44 12.25
CA ASN A 81 5.06 -8.45 11.54
C ASN A 81 4.30 -7.88 10.35
N ARG A 82 3.81 -6.63 10.44
CA ARG A 82 3.10 -5.97 9.33
C ARG A 82 4.05 -5.51 8.24
N VAL A 83 5.20 -4.93 8.60
CA VAL A 83 6.24 -4.54 7.63
C VAL A 83 6.77 -5.77 6.89
N LYS A 84 7.05 -6.87 7.60
CA LYS A 84 7.48 -8.14 6.99
C LYS A 84 6.48 -8.64 5.95
N GLU A 85 5.20 -8.61 6.30
CA GLU A 85 4.14 -9.01 5.38
C GLU A 85 4.03 -8.10 4.15
N ILE A 86 4.06 -6.77 4.34
CA ILE A 86 4.04 -5.80 3.24
C ILE A 86 5.21 -6.06 2.29
N ARG A 87 6.42 -6.23 2.82
CA ARG A 87 7.64 -6.49 2.03
C ARG A 87 7.65 -7.85 1.33
N ASN A 88 6.90 -8.83 1.84
CA ASN A 88 6.72 -10.11 1.15
C ASN A 88 5.75 -10.03 -0.04
N LEU A 89 4.84 -9.04 -0.04
CA LEU A 89 3.80 -8.87 -1.06
C LEU A 89 4.05 -7.67 -2.00
N SER A 90 5.03 -6.83 -1.70
CA SER A 90 5.36 -5.63 -2.47
C SER A 90 6.82 -5.28 -2.35
N ASP A 91 7.35 -4.63 -3.39
CA ASP A 91 8.68 -4.05 -3.36
C ASP A 91 8.67 -2.74 -2.58
N VAL A 92 9.69 -2.53 -1.72
CA VAL A 92 9.82 -1.31 -0.92
C VAL A 92 9.90 -0.06 -1.80
N SER A 93 10.52 -0.17 -2.98
CA SER A 93 10.66 0.92 -3.95
C SER A 93 9.34 1.35 -4.60
N SER A 94 8.28 0.55 -4.44
CA SER A 94 6.95 0.86 -5.01
C SER A 94 6.08 1.70 -4.08
N TRP A 95 6.57 2.08 -2.89
CA TRP A 95 5.84 2.84 -1.89
C TRP A 95 6.23 4.31 -1.90
N GLU A 96 5.23 5.17 -2.09
CA GLU A 96 5.40 6.62 -2.19
C GLU A 96 4.42 7.36 -1.27
N HIS A 97 4.83 8.57 -0.89
CA HIS A 97 3.98 9.48 -0.12
C HIS A 97 3.03 10.24 -1.06
N VAL A 98 1.79 10.44 -0.62
CA VAL A 98 0.85 11.40 -1.22
C VAL A 98 0.37 12.40 -0.17
N PRO A 99 0.38 13.72 -0.41
CA PRO A 99 -0.12 14.69 0.56
C PRO A 99 -1.58 14.42 0.96
N SER A 100 -1.92 14.61 2.23
CA SER A 100 -3.33 14.76 2.63
C SER A 100 -3.83 16.16 2.25
N GLU A 101 -5.14 16.28 2.03
CA GLU A 101 -5.82 17.58 1.92
C GLU A 101 -5.87 18.31 3.28
#